data_AF-A0A3D0YQ48-F1
#
_entry.id   AF-A0A3D0YQ48-F1
#
_cell.length_a   1.000
_cell.length_b   1.000
_cell.length_c   1.000
_cell.angle_alpha   90.00
_cell.angle_beta   90.00
_cell.angle_gamma   90.00
#
_symmetry.space_group_name_H-M   'P 1'
#
loop_
_entity.id
_entity.type
_entity.pdbx_description
1 polymer ?
#
loop_
_entity_poly.entity_id
_entity_poly.type
_entity_poly.pdbx_seq_one_letter_code
_entity_poly.pdbx_strand_id
1 'polypeptide(L)'
;YHLEKDIVGILETYDHKKRNSNAMDFDDLLLHLYFLLSDEADIRRSVAFRFRYILVDEYQDTNALQDSIVRLIASVHGNVLAVGDDAQSI
;
A
#
# COMPACT_ATOMS: atom_id res chain seq x y z
N TYR A 1 -2.57 25.95 -13.98
CA TYR A 1 -2.64 27.03 -12.98
C TYR A 1 -4.01 27.18 -12.32
N HIS A 2 -5.12 27.52 -13.00
CA HIS A 2 -6.42 27.65 -12.30
C HIS A 2 -7.02 26.27 -11.90
N LEU A 3 -7.10 25.34 -12.86
CA LEU A 3 -7.66 24.00 -12.65
C LEU A 3 -6.91 23.18 -11.60
N GLU A 4 -5.60 23.37 -11.48
CA GLU A 4 -4.76 22.68 -10.51
C GLU A 4 -5.12 23.08 -9.07
N LYS A 5 -5.36 24.37 -8.82
CA LYS A 5 -5.80 24.85 -7.51
C LYS A 5 -7.19 24.32 -7.14
N ASP A 6 -8.07 24.23 -8.13
CA ASP A 6 -9.43 23.73 -7.91
C ASP A 6 -9.40 22.22 -7.58
N ILE A 7 -8.58 21.43 -8.29
CA ILE A 7 -8.39 20.00 -7.99
C ILE A 7 -7.81 19.81 -6.58
N VAL A 8 -6.78 20.58 -6.21
CA VAL A 8 -6.20 20.51 -4.86
C VAL A 8 -7.24 20.84 -3.79
N GLY A 9 -8.03 21.91 -3.99
CA GLY A 9 -9.09 22.27 -3.03
C GLY A 9 -10.17 21.20 -2.89
N ILE A 10 -10.51 20.50 -3.98
CA ILE A 10 -11.44 19.36 -3.95
C ILE A 10 -10.84 18.19 -3.16
N LEU A 11 -9.57 17.85 -3.40
CA LEU A 11 -8.87 16.78 -2.69
C LEU A 11 -8.78 17.06 -1.19
N GLU A 12 -8.42 18.28 -0.79
CA GLU A 12 -8.39 18.69 0.62
C GLU A 12 -9.76 18.56 1.29
N THR A 13 -10.82 18.97 0.58
CA THR A 13 -12.19 18.85 1.08
C THR A 13 -12.62 17.38 1.22
N TYR A 14 -12.24 16.54 0.26
CA TYR A 14 -12.50 15.11 0.27
C TYR A 14 -11.81 14.43 1.47
N ASP A 15 -10.52 14.68 1.67
CA ASP A 15 -9.75 14.13 2.78
C ASP A 15 -10.28 14.58 4.14
N HIS A 16 -10.66 15.86 4.27
CA HIS A 16 -11.26 16.36 5.51
C HIS A 16 -12.59 15.67 5.82
N LYS A 17 -13.43 15.43 4.81
CA LYS A 17 -14.69 14.69 4.98
C LYS A 17 -14.44 13.23 5.38
N LYS A 18 -13.52 12.54 4.72
CA LYS A 18 -13.13 11.15 5.05
C LYS A 18 -12.70 11.04 6.51
N ARG A 19 -11.77 11.89 6.95
CA ARG A 19 -11.26 11.93 8.33
C ARG A 19 -12.36 12.17 9.36
N ASN A 20 -13.24 13.14 9.11
CA ASN A 20 -14.34 13.43 10.03
C ASN A 20 -15.37 12.29 10.13
N SER A 21 -15.51 11.49 9.08
CA SER A 21 -16.33 10.28 9.09
C SER A 21 -15.62 9.03 9.64
N ASN A 22 -14.33 9.12 10.01
CA ASN A 22 -13.50 7.96 10.35
C ASN A 22 -13.55 6.88 9.25
N ALA A 23 -13.56 7.31 7.99
CA ALA A 23 -13.62 6.45 6.82
C ALA A 23 -12.27 6.41 6.11
N MET A 24 -12.00 5.27 5.46
CA MET A 24 -10.84 5.06 4.59
C MET A 24 -11.33 4.58 3.23
N ASP A 25 -10.75 5.11 2.17
CA ASP A 25 -10.86 4.54 0.83
C ASP A 25 -9.78 3.47 0.58
N PHE A 26 -9.70 2.95 -0.64
CA PHE A 26 -8.76 1.87 -0.97
C PHE A 26 -7.29 2.33 -0.93
N ASP A 27 -7.00 3.57 -1.31
CA ASP A 27 -5.63 4.10 -1.29
C ASP A 27 -5.19 4.36 0.15
N ASP A 28 -6.09 4.86 0.99
CA ASP A 28 -5.86 5.03 2.42
C ASP A 28 -5.47 3.70 3.09
N LEU A 29 -6.13 2.59 2.72
CA LEU A 29 -5.81 1.27 3.27
C LEU A 29 -4.35 0.86 2.96
N LEU A 30 -3.89 1.10 1.74
CA LEU A 30 -2.51 0.80 1.35
C LEU A 30 -1.51 1.73 2.03
N LEU A 31 -1.78 3.04 2.03
CA LEU A 31 -0.90 4.04 2.63
C LEU A 31 -0.78 3.84 4.14
N HIS A 32 -1.89 3.65 4.85
CA HIS A 32 -1.87 3.44 6.29
C HIS A 32 -1.21 2.11 6.67
N LEU A 33 -1.42 1.04 5.89
CA LEU A 33 -0.69 -0.21 6.10
C LEU A 33 0.82 -0.01 5.89
N TYR A 34 1.21 0.70 4.83
CA TYR A 34 2.61 1.01 4.58
C TYR A 34 3.22 1.79 5.74
N PHE A 35 2.60 2.89 6.19
CA PHE A 35 3.10 3.68 7.32
C PHE A 35 3.19 2.87 8.61
N LEU A 36 2.18 2.06 8.91
CA LEU A 36 2.20 1.18 10.07
C LEU A 36 3.37 0.20 10.01
N LEU A 37 3.64 -0.38 8.84
CA LEU A 37 4.73 -1.32 8.65
C LEU A 37 6.09 -0.62 8.57
N SER A 38 6.21 0.61 8.06
CA SER A 38 7.49 1.32 7.96
C SER A 38 7.91 1.87 9.31
N ASP A 39 6.97 2.46 10.05
CA ASP A 39 7.26 3.30 11.20
C ASP A 39 7.25 2.50 12.51
N GLU A 40 6.37 1.50 12.63
CA GLU A 40 6.21 0.70 13.85
C GLU A 40 6.93 -0.66 13.73
N ALA A 41 8.21 -0.69 14.12
CA ALA A 41 9.07 -1.87 13.95
C ALA A 41 8.54 -3.15 14.64
N ASP A 42 7.92 -3.02 15.81
CA ASP A 42 7.35 -4.16 16.55
C ASP A 42 6.13 -4.74 15.83
N ILE A 43 5.28 -3.88 15.26
CA ILE A 43 4.12 -4.29 14.47
C ILE A 43 4.61 -4.97 13.19
N ARG A 44 5.56 -4.35 12.47
CA ARG A 44 6.19 -4.95 11.28
C ARG A 44 6.75 -6.33 11.60
N ARG A 45 7.51 -6.47 12.68
CA ARG A 45 8.12 -7.76 13.06
C ARG A 45 7.06 -8.81 13.39
N SER A 46 6.00 -8.43 14.11
CA SER A 46 4.88 -9.32 14.42
C SER A 46 4.17 -9.80 13.16
N VAL A 47 3.84 -8.87 12.24
CA VAL A 47 3.21 -9.19 10.96
C VAL A 47 4.12 -10.07 10.11
N ALA A 48 5.37 -9.64 9.89
CA ALA A 48 6.32 -10.37 9.06
C ALA A 48 6.63 -11.78 9.61
N PHE A 49 6.67 -11.96 10.93
CA PHE A 49 6.87 -13.27 11.52
C PHE A 49 5.72 -14.25 11.21
N ARG A 50 4.48 -13.75 11.07
CA ARG A 50 3.29 -14.56 10.75
C ARG A 50 3.31 -15.11 9.32
N PHE A 51 3.87 -14.38 8.37
CA PHE A 51 3.88 -14.75 6.95
C PHE A 51 5.21 -15.37 6.56
N ARG A 52 5.32 -16.70 6.72
CA ARG A 52 6.53 -17.44 6.31
C ARG A 52 6.73 -17.45 4.79
N TYR A 53 5.64 -17.51 4.03
CA TYR A 53 5.63 -17.50 2.57
C TYR A 53 4.60 -16.49 2.08
N ILE A 54 4.94 -15.73 1.06
CA ILE A 54 4.07 -14.74 0.43
C ILE A 54 3.97 -15.10 -1.05
N LEU A 55 2.74 -15.30 -1.54
CA LEU A 55 2.44 -15.44 -2.96
C LEU A 55 1.81 -14.14 -3.42
N VAL A 56 2.35 -13.55 -4.48
CA VAL A 56 1.78 -12.38 -5.15
C VAL A 56 1.45 -12.80 -6.58
N ASP A 57 0.18 -12.73 -6.94
CA ASP A 57 -0.29 -12.95 -8.30
C ASP A 57 -0.41 -11.62 -9.03
N GLU A 58 -0.44 -11.65 -10.37
CA GLU A 58 -0.52 -10.47 -11.24
C GLU A 58 0.51 -9.37 -10.87
N TYR A 59 1.76 -9.79 -10.62
CA TYR A 59 2.81 -8.88 -10.12
C TYR A 59 3.09 -7.72 -11.08
N GLN A 60 2.86 -7.90 -12.38
CA GLN A 60 3.05 -6.87 -13.40
C GLN A 60 2.16 -5.65 -13.19
N ASP A 61 1.02 -5.78 -12.52
CA ASP A 61 0.09 -4.68 -12.26
C ASP A 61 0.35 -4.00 -10.90
N THR A 62 1.38 -4.44 -10.17
CA THR A 62 1.70 -3.88 -8.85
C THR A 62 2.41 -2.53 -8.95
N ASN A 63 2.00 -1.59 -8.10
CA ASN A 63 2.67 -0.29 -7.99
C ASN A 63 3.78 -0.30 -6.92
N ALA A 64 4.58 0.77 -6.88
CA ALA A 64 5.71 0.87 -5.95
C ALA A 64 5.31 0.80 -4.46
N LEU A 65 4.11 1.27 -4.10
CA LEU A 65 3.60 1.19 -2.73
C LEU A 65 3.30 -0.26 -2.36
N GLN A 66 2.65 -1.01 -3.25
CA GLN A 66 2.33 -2.42 -3.03
C GLN A 66 3.60 -3.29 -2.95
N ASP A 67 4.57 -3.10 -3.85
CA ASP A 67 5.90 -3.76 -3.78
C ASP A 67 6.58 -3.47 -2.44
N SER A 68 6.54 -2.22 -1.97
CA SER A 68 7.12 -1.83 -0.68
C SER A 68 6.44 -2.54 0.50
N ILE A 69 5.12 -2.66 0.49
CA ILE A 69 4.36 -3.41 1.51
C ILE A 69 4.78 -4.88 1.52
N VAL A 70 4.85 -5.53 0.34
CA VAL A 70 5.28 -6.93 0.23
C VAL A 70 6.67 -7.12 0.81
N ARG A 71 7.62 -6.22 0.53
CA ARG A 71 8.98 -6.27 1.09
C ARG A 71 8.99 -6.11 2.61
N LEU A 72 8.17 -5.22 3.17
CA LEU A 72 8.07 -5.02 4.61
C LEU A 72 7.50 -6.24 5.31
N ILE A 73 6.47 -6.88 4.73
CA ILE A 73 5.89 -8.12 5.25
C ILE A 73 6.88 -9.29 5.10
N ALA A 74 7.66 -9.33 4.02
CA ALA A 74 8.68 -10.36 3.80
C ALA A 74 9.93 -10.23 4.68
N SER A 75 10.08 -9.12 5.43
CA SER A 75 11.34 -8.72 6.07
C SER A 75 11.96 -9.73 7.06
N VAL A 76 11.18 -10.69 7.56
CA VAL A 76 11.67 -11.74 8.48
C VAL A 76 12.07 -13.02 7.76
N HIS A 77 11.22 -13.57 6.89
CA HIS A 77 11.45 -14.88 6.26
C HIS A 77 11.98 -14.80 4.83
N GLY A 78 11.70 -13.70 4.12
CA GLY A 78 12.19 -13.44 2.76
C GLY A 78 11.61 -14.33 1.66
N ASN A 79 10.68 -15.24 1.95
CA ASN A 79 10.15 -16.16 0.95
C ASN A 79 8.97 -15.54 0.19
N VAL A 80 9.28 -14.81 -0.88
CA VAL A 80 8.28 -14.25 -1.81
C VAL A 80 8.31 -15.05 -3.11
N LEU A 81 7.14 -15.52 -3.53
CA LEU A 81 6.89 -16.05 -4.86
C LEU A 81 5.96 -15.06 -5.58
N ALA A 82 6.44 -14.46 -6.65
CA ALA A 82 5.65 -13.55 -7.48
C ALA A 82 5.39 -14.21 -8.84
N VAL A 83 4.15 -14.10 -9.32
CA VAL A 83 3.70 -14.58 -10.63
C VAL A 83 3.14 -13.40 -11.39
N GLY A 84 3.46 -13.30 -12.67
CA GLY A 84 2.96 -12.25 -13.55
C GLY A 84 3.36 -12.48 -15.00
N ASP A 85 2.71 -11.78 -15.92
CA ASP A 85 2.97 -11.81 -17.36
C ASP A 85 3.20 -10.39 -17.90
N ASP A 86 4.45 -10.06 -18.21
CA ASP A 86 4.84 -8.74 -18.74
C ASP A 86 4.10 -8.39 -20.06
N ALA A 87 3.63 -9.38 -20.82
CA ALA A 87 2.88 -9.17 -22.05
C ALA A 87 1.41 -8.75 -21.81
N GLN A 88 0.95 -8.76 -20.56
CA GLN A 88 -0.43 -8.45 -20.17
C GLN A 88 -0.55 -7.21 -19.27
N SER A 89 0.53 -6.45 -19.06
CA SER A 89 0.44 -5.18 -18.33
C SER A 89 -0.36 -4.15 -19.16
N ILE A 90 -1.43 -3.59 -18.59
CA ILE A 90 -2.37 -2.65 -19.25
C ILE A 90 -2.21 -1.23 -18.70
#